data_AF-A0A8H7ZJ23-F1
#
_entry.id   AF-A0A8H7ZJ23-F1
#
_cell.length_a   1.000
_cell.length_b   1.000
_cell.length_c   1.000
_cell.angle_alpha   90.00
_cell.angle_beta   90.00
_cell.angle_gamma   90.00
#
_symmetry.space_group_name_H-M   'P 1'
#
loop_
_entity.id
_entity.type
_entity.pdbx_description
1 polymer ?
#
loop_
_entity_poly.entity_id
_entity_poly.type
_entity_poly.pdbx_seq_one_letter_code
_entity_poly.pdbx_strand_id
1 'polypeptide(L)'
;MGWLSFGSQKTEVPPPAPPLGAPNLEQRSHQQLPQPPSTSNARQLINDSSDIETTLNQLSSDSESHQIKLKNAYDAKTFKDADSTVGDFIHNYPPTNMFVIDGEKDIKESIICTANRDGGKTCLKLKINSIELFKIMQKHEYFCSLPNDINATYFECRKIK
;
A
#
# COMPACT_ATOMS: atom_id res chain seq x y z
N MET A 1 -48.13 -0.78 -53.65
CA MET A 1 -47.57 0.33 -54.47
C MET A 1 -46.85 1.27 -53.52
N GLY A 2 -45.53 1.35 -53.61
CA GLY A 2 -44.71 2.16 -52.69
C GLY A 2 -43.29 1.63 -52.57
N TRP A 3 -42.55 1.69 -53.68
CA TRP A 3 -41.11 1.44 -53.71
C TRP A 3 -40.41 2.73 -53.28
N LEU A 4 -39.51 2.66 -52.30
CA LEU A 4 -38.63 3.78 -51.96
C LEU A 4 -37.24 3.49 -52.53
N SER A 5 -36.89 4.30 -53.53
CA SER A 5 -35.58 4.35 -54.17
C SER A 5 -34.49 4.77 -53.19
N PHE A 6 -33.45 3.96 -53.07
CA PHE A 6 -32.20 4.35 -52.41
C PHE A 6 -31.30 5.06 -53.44
N GLY A 7 -31.09 6.36 -53.24
CA GLY A 7 -30.23 7.20 -54.06
C GLY A 7 -28.74 6.93 -53.82
N SER A 8 -27.98 6.89 -54.92
CA SER A 8 -26.53 6.79 -54.97
C SER A 8 -25.85 7.91 -54.16
N GLN A 9 -25.09 7.54 -53.13
CA GLN A 9 -24.07 8.41 -52.58
C GLN A 9 -22.76 8.20 -53.35
N LYS A 10 -22.29 9.29 -53.96
CA LYS A 10 -21.03 9.40 -54.69
C LYS A 10 -19.88 9.27 -53.68
N THR A 11 -19.10 8.21 -53.78
CA THR A 11 -17.91 7.98 -52.95
C THR A 11 -16.82 8.97 -53.36
N GLU A 12 -16.58 9.98 -52.54
CA GLU A 12 -15.43 10.87 -52.65
C GLU A 12 -14.30 10.28 -51.79
N VAL A 13 -13.24 9.83 -52.44
CA VAL A 13 -12.08 9.17 -51.82
C VAL A 13 -11.17 10.25 -51.22
N PRO A 14 -10.90 10.27 -49.90
CA PRO A 14 -9.91 11.18 -49.33
C PRO A 14 -8.47 10.70 -49.66
N PRO A 15 -7.49 11.62 -49.81
CA PRO A 15 -6.12 11.31 -50.19
C PRO A 15 -5.38 10.48 -49.11
N PRO A 16 -4.34 9.72 -49.50
CA PRO A 16 -3.61 8.83 -48.60
C PRO A 16 -2.84 9.60 -47.51
N ALA A 17 -2.90 9.08 -46.28
CA ALA A 17 -2.18 9.61 -45.13
C ALA A 17 -0.64 9.50 -45.31
N PRO A 18 0.15 10.46 -44.76
CA PRO A 18 1.60 10.39 -44.78
C PRO A 18 2.13 9.24 -43.90
N PRO A 19 3.30 8.67 -44.21
CA PRO A 19 3.84 7.52 -43.49
C PRO A 19 4.21 7.87 -42.04
N LEU A 20 3.80 7.01 -41.11
CA LEU A 20 4.23 7.02 -39.71
C LEU A 20 5.75 6.84 -39.64
N GLY A 21 6.45 7.87 -39.15
CA GLY A 21 7.87 7.80 -38.84
C GLY A 21 8.16 6.72 -37.80
N ALA A 22 9.31 6.06 -37.93
CA ALA A 22 9.76 5.01 -37.03
C ALA A 22 9.80 5.52 -35.56
N PRO A 23 9.47 4.67 -34.57
CA PRO A 23 9.67 5.03 -33.17
C PRO A 23 11.16 5.21 -32.91
N ASN A 24 11.55 6.41 -32.50
CA ASN A 24 12.89 6.69 -32.02
C ASN A 24 13.05 5.96 -30.67
N LEU A 25 13.73 4.82 -30.69
CA LEU A 25 14.13 4.11 -29.47
C LEU A 25 15.20 4.97 -28.81
N GLU A 26 14.78 5.85 -27.90
CA GLU A 26 15.68 6.60 -27.03
C GLU A 26 16.51 5.61 -26.19
N GLN A 27 17.76 5.47 -26.62
CA GLN A 27 18.80 4.72 -25.96
C GLN A 27 19.05 5.35 -24.59
N ARG A 28 18.51 4.72 -23.54
CA ARG A 28 18.69 5.13 -22.14
C ARG A 28 20.19 5.11 -21.82
N SER A 29 20.79 6.29 -21.81
CA SER A 29 22.15 6.53 -21.33
C SER A 29 22.29 5.99 -19.91
N HIS A 30 23.25 5.10 -19.69
CA HIS A 30 23.60 4.61 -18.36
C HIS A 30 24.18 5.78 -17.56
N GLN A 31 23.38 6.36 -16.67
CA GLN A 31 23.87 7.34 -15.71
C GLN A 31 24.81 6.62 -14.75
N GLN A 32 26.09 7.04 -14.73
CA GLN A 32 27.12 6.46 -13.88
C GLN A 32 26.79 6.66 -12.40
N LEU A 33 26.89 5.58 -11.64
CA LEU A 33 26.84 5.57 -10.18
C LEU A 33 27.94 6.52 -9.62
N PRO A 34 27.64 7.42 -8.67
CA PRO A 34 28.66 8.14 -7.94
C PRO A 34 29.53 7.15 -7.16
N GLN A 35 30.84 7.12 -7.46
CA GLN A 35 31.81 6.38 -6.65
C GLN A 35 32.05 7.14 -5.33
N PRO A 36 32.19 6.44 -4.19
CA PRO A 36 32.53 7.09 -2.93
C PRO A 36 33.98 7.62 -2.95
N PRO A 37 34.27 8.74 -2.27
CA PRO A 37 35.63 9.25 -2.19
C PRO A 37 36.50 8.30 -1.37
N SER A 38 37.55 7.77 -2.01
CA SER A 38 38.66 7.11 -1.36
C SER A 38 39.57 8.15 -0.72
N THR A 39 39.44 8.38 0.59
CA THR A 39 40.47 9.05 1.38
C THR A 39 40.80 8.23 2.62
N SER A 40 42.06 7.80 2.63
CA SER A 40 42.77 7.15 3.72
C SER A 40 42.85 8.02 4.98
N ASN A 41 42.83 7.33 6.12
CA ASN A 41 43.23 7.76 7.47
C ASN A 41 42.19 8.53 8.29
N ALA A 42 41.49 7.83 9.17
CA ALA A 42 41.70 7.89 10.63
C ALA A 42 40.47 7.31 11.36
N ARG A 43 40.74 6.48 12.36
CA ARG A 43 39.76 5.95 13.33
C ARG A 43 38.91 7.08 13.91
N GLN A 44 37.60 7.07 13.64
CA GLN A 44 36.64 7.76 14.50
C GLN A 44 35.28 7.05 14.46
N LEU A 45 35.02 6.35 15.55
CA LEU A 45 33.72 6.05 16.18
C LEU A 45 32.53 5.76 15.26
N ILE A 46 32.12 4.49 15.29
CA ILE A 46 30.84 3.97 14.83
C ILE A 46 29.71 4.85 15.41
N ASN A 47 29.13 5.72 14.58
CA ASN A 47 27.84 6.33 14.86
C ASN A 47 26.81 5.57 14.01
N ASP A 48 26.19 4.60 14.65
CA ASP A 48 25.20 3.63 14.16
C ASP A 48 23.84 4.32 13.91
N SER A 49 23.83 5.51 13.29
CA SER A 49 22.60 6.12 12.78
C SER A 49 22.31 5.48 11.43
N SER A 50 21.60 4.37 11.56
CA SER A 50 21.12 3.48 10.52
C SER A 50 20.69 4.21 9.25
N ASP A 51 21.25 3.80 8.11
CA ASP A 51 20.78 4.18 6.76
C ASP A 51 19.27 3.94 6.55
N ILE A 52 18.64 3.17 7.43
CA ILE A 52 17.20 2.95 7.51
C ILE A 52 16.46 4.25 7.84
N GLU A 53 16.94 5.08 8.76
CA GLU A 53 16.26 6.35 9.12
C GLU A 53 16.29 7.33 7.94
N THR A 54 17.43 7.40 7.26
CA THR A 54 17.60 8.25 6.07
C THR A 54 16.71 7.78 4.92
N THR A 55 16.61 6.48 4.71
CA THR A 55 15.74 5.89 3.67
C THR A 55 14.26 6.08 4.01
N LEU A 56 13.88 5.95 5.29
CA LEU A 56 12.50 6.15 5.75
C LEU A 56 12.04 7.61 5.61
N ASN A 57 12.95 8.55 5.85
CA ASN A 57 12.68 9.98 5.65
C ASN A 57 12.57 10.34 4.16
N GLN A 58 13.36 9.74 3.28
CA GLN A 58 13.28 9.98 1.83
C GLN A 58 11.99 9.42 1.20
N LEU A 59 11.55 8.23 1.62
CA LEU A 59 10.28 7.65 1.16
C LEU A 59 9.06 8.48 1.60
N SER A 60 9.20 9.22 2.71
CA SER A 60 8.15 10.11 3.21
C SER A 60 8.04 11.42 2.41
N SER A 61 9.10 11.83 1.70
CA SER A 61 9.15 13.09 0.96
C SER A 61 8.82 12.98 -0.54
N ASP A 62 9.03 11.83 -1.18
CA ASP A 62 8.88 11.69 -2.65
C ASP A 62 7.57 11.05 -3.13
N SER A 63 6.57 10.86 -2.26
CA SER A 63 5.28 10.26 -2.62
C SER A 63 4.09 11.22 -2.38
N GLU A 64 3.79 12.07 -3.36
CA GLU A 64 2.42 12.60 -3.53
C GLU A 64 1.56 11.45 -4.08
N SER A 65 0.86 10.66 -3.31
CA SER A 65 -0.17 10.99 -2.33
C SER A 65 -0.42 9.72 -1.50
N HIS A 66 -1.11 9.82 -0.35
CA HIS A 66 -1.38 8.75 0.64
C HIS A 66 -0.27 8.61 1.70
N GLN A 67 -0.21 9.59 2.61
CA GLN A 67 0.58 9.49 3.85
C GLN A 67 0.17 8.22 4.62
N ILE A 68 1.13 7.29 4.83
CA ILE A 68 0.95 6.12 5.68
C ILE A 68 1.48 6.46 7.07
N LYS A 69 0.59 6.51 8.07
CA LYS A 69 0.95 6.72 9.48
C LYS A 69 1.09 5.37 10.18
N LEU A 70 2.32 4.93 10.44
CA LEU A 70 2.58 3.72 11.22
C LEU A 70 2.74 4.05 12.70
N LYS A 71 1.93 3.41 13.55
CA LYS A 71 2.07 3.43 15.01
C LYS A 71 2.60 2.08 15.48
N ASN A 72 3.71 2.07 16.18
CA ASN A 72 4.25 0.85 16.77
C ASN A 72 3.71 0.70 18.20
N ALA A 73 2.96 -0.37 18.47
CA ALA A 73 2.54 -0.75 19.82
C ALA A 73 3.49 -1.80 20.39
N TYR A 74 4.74 -1.40 20.64
CA TYR A 74 5.79 -2.30 21.14
C TYR A 74 5.51 -2.87 22.54
N ASP A 75 4.61 -2.23 23.29
CA ASP A 75 4.27 -2.56 24.68
C ASP A 75 3.17 -3.62 24.79
N ALA A 76 2.38 -3.83 23.73
CA ALA A 76 1.35 -4.86 23.68
C ALA A 76 1.99 -6.24 23.47
N LYS A 77 2.56 -6.82 24.53
CA LYS A 77 3.18 -8.16 24.52
C LYS A 77 2.20 -9.30 24.78
N THR A 78 1.07 -9.01 25.43
CA THR A 78 0.06 -10.03 25.74
C THR A 78 -1.22 -9.80 24.95
N PHE A 79 -2.03 -10.85 24.79
CA PHE A 79 -3.34 -10.76 24.14
C PHE A 79 -4.24 -9.70 24.78
N LYS A 80 -4.20 -9.54 26.11
CA LYS A 80 -5.03 -8.56 26.84
C LYS A 80 -4.60 -7.13 26.54
N ASP A 81 -3.31 -6.87 26.48
CA ASP A 81 -2.78 -5.55 26.18
C ASP A 81 -3.05 -5.17 24.71
N ALA A 82 -2.92 -6.15 23.82
CA ALA A 82 -3.28 -5.99 22.41
C ALA A 82 -4.78 -5.76 22.23
N ASP A 83 -5.64 -6.46 22.97
CA ASP A 83 -7.10 -6.27 22.95
C ASP A 83 -7.50 -4.84 23.33
N SER A 84 -6.93 -4.30 24.42
CA SER A 84 -7.15 -2.91 24.80
C SER A 84 -6.66 -1.95 23.73
N THR A 85 -5.42 -2.14 23.26
CA THR A 85 -4.78 -1.23 22.29
C THR A 85 -5.51 -1.23 20.94
N VAL A 86 -5.91 -2.40 20.46
CA VAL A 86 -6.69 -2.56 19.23
C VAL A 86 -8.09 -2.00 19.42
N GLY A 87 -8.74 -2.26 20.56
CA GLY A 87 -10.05 -1.69 20.89
C GLY A 87 -10.03 -0.17 20.85
N ASP A 88 -9.05 0.46 21.50
CA ASP A 88 -8.88 1.92 21.45
C ASP A 88 -8.60 2.40 20.02
N PHE A 89 -7.78 1.67 19.27
CA PHE A 89 -7.48 2.01 17.88
C PHE A 89 -8.73 1.99 16.99
N ILE A 90 -9.53 0.93 17.03
CA ILE A 90 -10.72 0.80 16.15
C ILE A 90 -11.84 1.76 16.54
N HIS A 91 -12.01 2.07 17.84
CA HIS A 91 -13.02 3.02 18.32
C HIS A 91 -12.76 4.46 17.88
N ASN A 92 -11.53 4.80 17.51
CA ASN A 92 -11.19 6.11 16.96
C ASN A 92 -11.68 6.31 15.51
N TYR A 93 -12.22 5.28 14.87
CA TYR A 93 -12.70 5.33 13.50
C TYR A 93 -14.20 5.05 13.41
N PRO A 94 -14.88 5.58 12.37
CA PRO A 94 -16.29 5.28 12.13
C PRO A 94 -16.53 3.77 11.95
N PRO A 95 -17.68 3.21 12.38
CA PRO A 95 -18.03 1.80 12.16
C PRO A 95 -18.07 1.37 10.69
N THR A 96 -18.21 2.34 9.76
CA THR A 96 -18.18 2.11 8.31
C THR A 96 -16.77 1.84 7.78
N ASN A 97 -15.72 2.11 8.56
CA ASN A 97 -14.36 1.86 8.13
C ASN A 97 -14.08 0.36 8.05
N MET A 98 -13.38 -0.01 6.97
CA MET A 98 -12.80 -1.33 6.81
C MET A 98 -11.39 -1.33 7.38
N PHE A 99 -11.08 -2.38 8.14
CA PHE A 99 -9.74 -2.65 8.64
C PHE A 99 -9.14 -3.81 7.84
N VAL A 100 -7.86 -3.74 7.56
CA VAL A 100 -7.09 -4.82 6.94
C VAL A 100 -6.10 -5.32 7.97
N ILE A 101 -6.19 -6.60 8.32
CA ILE A 101 -5.16 -7.28 9.12
C ILE A 101 -4.22 -7.96 8.14
N ASP A 102 -2.91 -7.78 8.32
CA ASP A 102 -1.89 -8.56 7.63
C ASP A 102 -0.91 -9.12 8.65
N GLY A 103 -0.43 -10.33 8.39
CA GLY A 103 0.54 -11.00 9.23
C GLY A 103 0.99 -12.29 8.60
N GLU A 104 2.29 -12.46 8.52
CA GLU A 104 2.90 -13.64 7.93
C GLU A 104 2.60 -14.90 8.75
N LYS A 105 2.45 -16.02 8.05
CA LYS A 105 2.21 -17.31 8.69
C LYS A 105 3.36 -17.65 9.62
N ASP A 106 3.04 -18.08 10.83
CA ASP A 106 4.00 -18.48 11.87
C ASP A 106 4.84 -17.32 12.48
N ILE A 107 4.56 -16.06 12.15
CA ILE A 107 5.20 -14.89 12.77
C ILE A 107 4.32 -14.32 13.89
N LYS A 108 4.96 -14.00 15.03
CA LYS A 108 4.31 -13.38 16.21
C LYS A 108 4.21 -11.85 16.09
N GLU A 109 4.00 -11.37 14.88
CA GLU A 109 3.81 -9.96 14.59
C GLU A 109 2.71 -9.83 13.55
N SER A 110 1.92 -8.77 13.67
CA SER A 110 0.85 -8.45 12.74
C SER A 110 0.63 -6.95 12.68
N ILE A 111 -0.03 -6.51 11.63
CA ILE A 111 -0.38 -5.12 11.39
C ILE A 111 -1.87 -5.02 11.10
N ILE A 112 -2.51 -4.00 11.68
CA ILE A 112 -3.88 -3.61 11.34
C ILE A 112 -3.87 -2.21 10.75
N CYS A 113 -4.45 -2.07 9.56
CA CYS A 113 -4.51 -0.80 8.83
C CYS A 113 -5.95 -0.39 8.54
N THR A 114 -6.22 0.91 8.53
CA THR A 114 -7.49 1.50 8.04
C THR A 114 -7.20 2.71 7.16
N ALA A 115 -8.12 3.00 6.23
CA ALA A 115 -8.12 4.27 5.51
C ALA A 115 -8.51 5.41 6.46
N ASN A 116 -7.86 6.56 6.29
CA ASN A 116 -8.22 7.82 6.93
C ASN A 116 -9.15 8.63 6.02
N ARG A 117 -9.78 9.67 6.58
CA ARG A 117 -10.70 10.55 5.83
C ARG A 117 -9.98 11.40 4.79
N ASP A 118 -8.72 11.72 5.03
CA ASP A 118 -7.82 12.47 4.15
C ASP A 118 -7.23 11.64 3.00
N GLY A 119 -7.66 10.38 2.85
CA GLY A 119 -7.13 9.46 1.84
C GLY A 119 -5.84 8.76 2.27
N GLY A 120 -5.18 9.18 3.36
CA GLY A 120 -4.07 8.43 3.95
C GLY A 120 -4.48 7.06 4.51
N LYS A 121 -3.49 6.27 4.94
CA LYS A 121 -3.72 5.04 5.71
C LYS A 121 -3.08 5.17 7.07
N THR A 122 -3.73 4.67 8.12
CA THR A 122 -3.10 4.52 9.44
C THR A 122 -3.00 3.06 9.78
N CYS A 123 -1.82 2.64 10.20
CA CYS A 123 -1.52 1.27 10.56
C CYS A 123 -0.99 1.19 11.99
N LEU A 124 -1.33 0.09 12.67
CA LEU A 124 -0.88 -0.25 14.00
C LEU A 124 -0.14 -1.60 13.94
N LYS A 125 1.15 -1.60 14.26
CA LYS A 125 1.97 -2.82 14.35
C LYS A 125 1.94 -3.38 15.77
N LEU A 126 1.72 -4.70 15.88
CA LEU A 126 1.51 -5.42 17.14
C LEU A 126 2.42 -6.66 17.23
N LYS A 127 2.80 -7.06 18.45
CA LYS A 127 3.59 -8.27 18.75
C LYS A 127 2.72 -9.50 19.04
N ILE A 128 1.67 -9.66 18.26
CA ILE A 128 0.79 -10.83 18.27
C ILE A 128 0.63 -11.34 16.83
N ASN A 129 0.33 -12.62 16.66
CA ASN A 129 0.12 -13.16 15.30
C ASN A 129 -1.25 -12.73 14.73
N SER A 130 -1.42 -12.89 13.42
CA SER A 130 -2.65 -12.50 12.71
C SER A 130 -3.90 -13.23 13.20
N ILE A 131 -3.78 -14.47 13.70
CA ILE A 131 -4.90 -15.25 14.25
C ILE A 131 -5.39 -14.65 15.57
N GLU A 132 -4.47 -14.24 16.45
CA GLU A 132 -4.80 -13.55 17.69
C GLU A 132 -5.48 -12.21 17.43
N LEU A 133 -4.95 -11.44 16.47
CA LEU A 133 -5.54 -10.17 16.06
C LEU A 133 -6.93 -10.36 15.43
N PHE A 134 -7.13 -11.40 14.63
CA PHE A 134 -8.45 -11.79 14.12
C PHE A 134 -9.44 -12.06 15.27
N LYS A 135 -9.02 -12.81 16.30
CA LYS A 135 -9.88 -13.10 17.47
C LYS A 135 -10.27 -11.83 18.23
N ILE A 136 -9.34 -10.88 18.38
CA ILE A 136 -9.62 -9.57 18.98
C ILE A 136 -10.69 -8.85 18.15
N MET A 137 -10.52 -8.77 16.83
CA MET A 137 -11.52 -8.12 15.97
C MET A 137 -12.90 -8.78 16.06
N GLN A 138 -12.98 -10.12 16.09
CA GLN A 138 -14.25 -10.84 16.31
C GLN A 138 -14.89 -10.48 17.67
N LYS A 139 -14.10 -10.34 18.73
CA LYS A 139 -14.59 -9.92 20.07
C LYS A 139 -15.18 -8.51 20.03
N HIS A 140 -14.65 -7.62 19.20
CA HIS A 140 -15.18 -6.28 18.94
C HIS A 140 -16.28 -6.27 17.87
N GLU A 141 -16.90 -7.41 17.56
CA GLU A 141 -18.00 -7.57 16.59
C GLU A 141 -17.65 -7.11 15.18
N TYR A 142 -16.40 -7.33 14.76
CA TYR A 142 -16.00 -7.21 13.36
C TYR A 142 -16.03 -8.58 12.70
N PHE A 143 -16.70 -8.68 11.55
CA PHE A 143 -16.60 -9.82 10.67
C PHE A 143 -15.37 -9.65 9.78
N CYS A 144 -14.48 -10.65 9.74
CA CYS A 144 -13.32 -10.63 8.86
C CYS A 144 -13.41 -11.73 7.81
N SER A 145 -13.22 -11.35 6.55
CA SER A 145 -13.19 -12.25 5.40
C SER A 145 -11.79 -12.35 4.80
N LEU A 146 -11.44 -13.55 4.37
CA LEU A 146 -10.32 -13.75 3.46
C LEU A 146 -10.68 -13.19 2.08
N PRO A 147 -9.72 -12.61 1.36
CA PRO A 147 -9.90 -12.25 -0.04
C PRO A 147 -10.06 -13.52 -0.90
N ASN A 148 -10.52 -13.33 -2.14
CA ASN A 148 -10.67 -14.43 -3.10
C ASN A 148 -9.32 -15.02 -3.58
N ASP A 149 -8.22 -14.31 -3.35
CA ASP A 149 -6.88 -14.79 -3.68
C ASP A 149 -6.39 -15.80 -2.64
N ILE A 150 -6.13 -17.02 -3.10
CA ILE A 150 -5.66 -18.14 -2.27
C ILE A 150 -4.28 -17.88 -1.64
N ASN A 151 -3.49 -16.96 -2.21
CA ASN A 151 -2.14 -16.66 -1.74
C ASN A 151 -2.09 -15.44 -0.82
N ALA A 152 -3.21 -14.77 -0.58
CA ALA A 152 -3.24 -13.58 0.24
C ALA A 152 -3.07 -13.92 1.73
N THR A 153 -2.27 -13.10 2.42
CA THR A 153 -1.96 -13.22 3.84
C THR A 153 -2.77 -12.28 4.72
N TYR A 154 -3.67 -11.51 4.11
CA TYR A 154 -4.44 -10.48 4.80
C TYR A 154 -5.93 -10.84 4.93
N PHE A 155 -6.58 -10.21 5.91
CA PHE A 155 -8.01 -10.31 6.18
C PHE A 155 -8.65 -8.91 6.09
N GLU A 156 -9.83 -8.83 5.50
CA GLU A 156 -10.65 -7.61 5.51
C GLU A 156 -11.73 -7.69 6.59
N CYS A 157 -11.66 -6.81 7.58
CA CYS A 157 -12.58 -6.75 8.73
C CYS A 157 -13.55 -5.58 8.63
N ARG A 158 -14.84 -5.82 8.83
CA ARG A 158 -15.93 -4.83 8.82
C ARG A 158 -16.82 -5.00 10.05
N LYS A 159 -17.27 -3.89 10.65
CA LYS A 159 -18.16 -3.94 11.81
C LYS A 159 -19.50 -4.59 11.41
N ILE A 160 -19.96 -5.53 12.21
CA ILE A 160 -21.29 -6.13 12.07
C ILE A 160 -22.32 -5.10 12.55
N LYS A 161 -23.37 -4.88 11.75
CA LYS A 161 -24.46 -3.96 12.09
C LYS A 161 -25.47 -4.60 13.03
#